data_AF-A0A847VBA2-F1
#
_entry.id   AF-A0A847VBA2-F1
#
_cell.length_a   1.000
_cell.length_b   1.000
_cell.length_c   1.000
_cell.angle_alpha   90.00
_cell.angle_beta   90.00
_cell.angle_gamma   90.00
#
_symmetry.space_group_name_H-M   'P 1'
#
loop_
_entity.id
_entity.type
_entity.pdbx_description
1 polymer ?
#
loop_
_entity_poly.entity_id
_entity_poly.type
_entity_poly.pdbx_seq_one_letter_code
_entity_poly.pdbx_strand_id
1 'polypeptide(L)'
;MDLAGTVLVTDTWNHRVQTFDANGGFIGAWGSAGAGDGQFWAPQGIATDREGYVYVGDTGNDRVQKFAPVTPVRIVPGATLAPTDTDGDGIFDDVNGNGRRDFADVVLYFNQMTWIAANEPDGLFDCNGYGRIDFADVV
;
A
#
# COMPACT_ATOMS: atom_id res chain seq x y z
N MET A 1 -6.06 12.62 10.40
CA MET A 1 -6.45 12.69 8.99
C MET A 1 -5.17 12.68 8.20
N ASP A 2 -5.02 11.74 7.29
CA ASP A 2 -3.91 11.78 6.31
C ASP A 2 -4.19 12.86 5.23
N LEU A 3 -3.25 13.05 4.30
CA LEU A 3 -3.39 14.01 3.21
C LEU A 3 -4.57 13.72 2.25
N ALA A 4 -5.14 12.50 2.28
CA ALA A 4 -6.25 12.08 1.43
C ALA A 4 -7.63 12.30 2.08
N GLY A 5 -7.68 12.75 3.35
CA GLY A 5 -8.93 12.94 4.08
C GLY A 5 -9.44 11.67 4.77
N THR A 6 -8.59 10.66 4.92
CA THR A 6 -8.91 9.40 5.59
C THR A 6 -8.56 9.44 7.08
N VAL A 7 -9.36 8.73 7.88
CA VAL A 7 -9.24 8.59 9.32
C VAL A 7 -8.73 7.19 9.63
N LEU A 8 -7.55 7.13 10.24
CA LEU A 8 -6.91 5.89 10.66
C LEU A 8 -7.12 5.67 12.16
N VAL A 9 -7.50 4.45 12.55
CA VAL A 9 -7.81 4.09 13.93
C VAL A 9 -7.08 2.80 14.30
N THR A 10 -6.29 2.85 15.37
CA THR A 10 -5.70 1.65 15.98
C THR A 10 -6.74 0.98 16.87
N ASP A 11 -7.09 -0.25 16.54
CA ASP A 11 -8.04 -1.06 17.27
C ASP A 11 -7.26 -2.02 18.18
N THR A 12 -6.80 -1.49 19.32
CA THR A 12 -5.76 -2.08 20.19
C THR A 12 -6.05 -3.52 20.57
N TRP A 13 -7.28 -3.83 20.95
CA TRP A 13 -7.66 -5.18 21.42
C TRP A 13 -8.03 -6.14 20.29
N ASN A 14 -8.17 -5.63 19.06
CA ASN A 14 -8.38 -6.45 17.87
C ASN A 14 -7.12 -6.56 17.02
N HIS A 15 -5.97 -6.07 17.49
CA HIS A 15 -4.66 -6.24 16.85
C HIS A 15 -4.61 -5.77 15.39
N ARG A 16 -5.32 -4.69 15.08
CA ARG A 16 -5.48 -4.19 13.70
C ARG A 16 -5.56 -2.68 13.64
N VAL A 17 -5.44 -2.16 12.43
CA VAL A 17 -5.73 -0.76 12.08
C VAL A 17 -6.92 -0.71 11.14
N GLN A 18 -7.79 0.26 11.33
CA GLN A 18 -8.98 0.49 10.50
C GLN A 18 -8.88 1.86 9.82
N THR A 19 -9.40 1.94 8.61
CA THR A 19 -9.48 3.16 7.80
C THR A 19 -10.93 3.53 7.57
N PHE A 20 -11.24 4.81 7.77
CA PHE A 20 -12.55 5.40 7.54
C PHE A 20 -12.44 6.63 6.65
N ASP A 21 -13.49 6.93 5.89
CA ASP A 21 -13.60 8.22 5.20
C ASP A 21 -13.87 9.37 6.19
N ALA A 22 -13.81 10.61 5.71
CA ALA A 22 -14.08 11.80 6.53
C ALA A 22 -15.50 11.87 7.12
N ASN A 23 -16.44 11.08 6.58
CA ASN A 23 -17.82 10.97 7.07
C ASN A 23 -18.01 9.79 8.03
N GLY A 24 -16.93 9.04 8.34
CA GLY A 24 -16.96 7.86 9.21
C GLY A 24 -17.38 6.57 8.51
N GLY A 25 -17.48 6.55 7.18
CA GLY A 25 -17.71 5.34 6.40
C GLY A 25 -16.49 4.42 6.47
N PHE A 26 -16.70 3.14 6.77
CA PHE A 26 -15.61 2.15 6.82
C PHE A 26 -15.07 1.88 5.41
N ILE A 27 -13.76 2.04 5.23
CA ILE A 27 -13.08 1.78 3.96
C ILE A 27 -12.42 0.39 4.01
N GLY A 28 -11.73 0.08 5.11
CA GLY A 28 -10.97 -1.16 5.22
C GLY A 28 -10.27 -1.31 6.56
N ALA A 29 -9.64 -2.47 6.76
CA ALA A 29 -8.82 -2.75 7.92
C ALA A 29 -7.69 -3.70 7.53
N TRP A 30 -6.55 -3.57 8.21
CA TRP A 30 -5.43 -4.49 8.02
C TRP A 30 -4.77 -4.82 9.37
N GLY A 31 -4.06 -5.94 9.37
CA GLY A 31 -3.37 -6.47 10.54
C GLY A 31 -4.10 -7.58 11.26
N SER A 32 -3.33 -8.35 12.00
CA SER A 32 -3.78 -9.50 12.81
C SER A 32 -2.88 -9.68 14.01
N ALA A 33 -3.32 -10.47 15.00
CA ALA A 33 -2.51 -10.76 16.18
C ALA A 33 -1.22 -11.52 15.82
N GLY A 34 -0.07 -11.00 16.24
CA GLY A 34 1.21 -11.66 16.04
C GLY A 34 2.39 -10.69 16.07
N ALA A 35 3.56 -11.19 15.68
CA ALA A 35 4.82 -10.44 15.66
C ALA A 35 5.49 -10.40 14.27
N GLY A 36 4.88 -11.03 13.26
CA GLY A 36 5.33 -10.93 11.86
C GLY A 36 5.04 -9.56 11.25
N ASP A 37 5.52 -9.32 10.04
CA ASP A 37 5.29 -8.06 9.33
C ASP A 37 3.80 -7.87 9.04
N GLY A 38 3.28 -6.67 9.30
CA GLY A 38 1.85 -6.39 9.21
C GLY A 38 1.01 -6.97 10.34
N GLN A 39 1.58 -7.75 11.27
CA GLN A 39 0.90 -8.22 12.47
C GLN A 39 1.16 -7.31 13.66
N PHE A 40 0.22 -7.23 14.60
CA PHE A 40 0.31 -6.35 15.76
C PHE A 40 0.02 -7.09 17.08
N TRP A 41 0.61 -6.58 18.14
CA TRP A 41 0.30 -6.90 19.52
C TRP A 41 0.02 -5.60 20.27
N ALA A 42 -1.26 -5.35 20.58
CA ALA A 42 -1.71 -4.12 21.25
C ALA A 42 -1.18 -2.82 20.59
N PRO A 43 -1.55 -2.52 19.33
CA PRO A 43 -1.17 -1.26 18.69
C PRO A 43 -1.88 -0.08 19.36
N GLN A 44 -1.16 1.00 19.66
CA GLN A 44 -1.69 2.15 20.41
C GLN A 44 -1.44 3.50 19.74
N GLY A 45 -0.27 3.69 19.15
CA GLY A 45 0.08 4.94 18.46
C GLY A 45 -0.09 4.81 16.96
N ILE A 46 -0.60 5.86 16.31
CA ILE A 46 -0.58 5.97 14.84
C ILE A 46 -0.24 7.40 14.43
N ALA A 47 0.64 7.53 13.45
CA ALA A 47 1.03 8.81 12.87
C ALA A 47 1.24 8.67 11.36
N THR A 48 1.10 9.77 10.63
CA THR A 48 1.37 9.82 9.20
C THR A 48 2.37 10.93 8.89
N ASP A 49 3.22 10.72 7.89
CA ASP A 49 4.09 11.79 7.37
C ASP A 49 3.45 12.55 6.20
N ARG A 50 4.20 13.48 5.59
CA ARG A 50 3.74 14.28 4.45
C ARG A 50 3.71 13.51 3.14
N GLU A 51 4.43 12.40 3.07
CA GLU A 51 4.46 11.49 1.91
C GLU A 51 3.31 10.47 2.00
N GLY A 52 2.63 10.40 3.14
CA GLY A 52 1.47 9.57 3.39
C GLY A 52 1.80 8.23 4.05
N TYR A 53 3.06 7.96 4.40
CA TYR A 53 3.42 6.74 5.12
C TYR A 53 2.75 6.71 6.48
N VAL A 54 2.36 5.51 6.91
CA VAL A 54 1.70 5.28 8.19
C VAL A 54 2.66 4.60 9.15
N TYR A 55 2.79 5.16 10.35
CA TYR A 55 3.63 4.65 11.42
C TYR A 55 2.74 4.15 12.54
N VAL A 56 2.86 2.88 12.90
CA VAL A 56 2.05 2.24 13.94
C VAL A 56 2.95 1.80 15.09
N GLY A 57 2.66 2.32 16.28
CA GLY A 57 3.30 1.91 17.53
C GLY A 57 2.72 0.60 18.03
N ASP A 58 3.43 -0.49 17.76
CA ASP A 58 3.10 -1.86 18.09
C ASP A 58 3.61 -2.19 19.50
N THR A 59 2.93 -1.62 20.49
CA THR A 59 3.44 -1.50 21.88
C THR A 59 3.70 -2.86 22.53
N GLY A 60 2.89 -3.85 22.21
CA GLY A 60 3.04 -5.19 22.74
C GLY A 60 4.18 -6.00 22.13
N ASN A 61 4.72 -5.57 20.99
CA ASN A 61 5.92 -6.13 20.37
C ASN A 61 7.15 -5.21 20.52
N ASP A 62 7.05 -4.16 21.33
CA ASP A 62 8.12 -3.17 21.57
C ASP A 62 8.73 -2.58 20.28
N ARG A 63 7.91 -2.38 19.24
CA ARG A 63 8.38 -1.90 17.93
C ARG A 63 7.47 -0.83 17.32
N VAL A 64 7.98 -0.18 16.28
CA VAL A 64 7.20 0.67 15.38
C VAL A 64 7.27 0.07 13.99
N GLN A 65 6.12 -0.11 13.34
CA GLN A 65 6.04 -0.55 11.95
C GLN A 65 5.72 0.64 11.05
N LYS A 66 6.43 0.76 9.93
CA LYS A 66 6.20 1.76 8.89
C LYS A 66 5.52 1.08 7.70
N PHE A 67 4.40 1.62 7.25
CA PHE A 67 3.63 1.14 6.12
C PHE A 67 3.63 2.19 5.02
N ALA A 68 3.71 1.73 3.78
CA ALA A 68 3.53 2.57 2.61
C ALA A 68 2.20 3.34 2.68
N PRO A 69 2.12 4.53 2.06
CA PRO A 69 0.86 5.25 1.99
C PRO A 69 -0.22 4.34 1.41
N VAL A 70 -1.41 4.40 2.00
CA VAL A 70 -2.62 4.01 1.28
C VAL A 70 -2.84 5.06 0.19
N THR A 71 -2.11 4.93 -0.91
CA THR A 71 -2.44 5.65 -2.14
C THR A 71 -3.85 5.20 -2.50
N PRO A 72 -4.85 6.11 -2.59
CA PRO A 72 -6.12 5.74 -3.18
C PRO A 72 -5.78 5.17 -4.54
N VAL A 73 -6.04 3.87 -4.70
CA VAL A 73 -5.65 3.07 -5.86
C VAL A 73 -5.89 3.91 -7.09
N ARG A 74 -4.81 4.45 -7.66
CA ARG A 74 -4.92 5.25 -8.86
C ARG A 74 -5.21 4.23 -9.93
N ILE A 75 -6.48 4.13 -10.35
CA ILE A 75 -6.85 3.29 -11.48
C ILE A 75 -5.94 3.72 -12.62
N VAL A 76 -5.01 2.84 -12.92
CA VAL A 76 -4.03 2.95 -13.98
C VAL A 76 -4.87 3.18 -15.24
N PRO A 77 -4.79 4.33 -15.94
CA PRO A 77 -5.58 4.59 -17.14
C PRO A 77 -5.63 3.40 -18.14
N GLY A 78 -6.75 2.69 -18.17
CA GLY A 78 -6.93 1.46 -18.97
C GLY A 78 -7.03 0.17 -18.16
N ALA A 79 -6.77 0.20 -16.84
CA ALA A 79 -7.15 -0.86 -15.92
C ALA A 79 -8.67 -0.93 -15.85
N THR A 80 -9.20 -2.14 -15.93
CA THR A 80 -10.63 -2.39 -15.81
C THR A 80 -11.06 -2.56 -14.35
N LEU A 81 -10.11 -2.83 -13.44
CA LEU A 81 -10.33 -3.06 -12.02
C LEU A 81 -9.23 -2.38 -11.19
N ALA A 82 -9.41 -2.35 -9.87
CA ALA A 82 -8.42 -1.82 -8.94
C ALA A 82 -7.22 -2.79 -8.87
N PRO A 83 -5.97 -2.29 -8.95
CA PRO A 83 -4.79 -3.09 -8.67
C PRO A 83 -4.91 -3.93 -7.39
N THR A 84 -4.45 -5.16 -7.46
CA THR A 84 -4.43 -6.10 -6.34
C THR A 84 -3.02 -6.58 -6.05
N ASP A 85 -2.75 -6.74 -4.76
CA ASP A 85 -1.57 -7.42 -4.25
C ASP A 85 -1.94 -8.90 -4.07
N THR A 86 -1.45 -9.74 -4.99
CA THR A 86 -1.82 -11.16 -5.10
C THR A 86 -1.03 -12.05 -4.14
N ASP A 87 0.12 -11.59 -3.64
CA ASP A 87 0.98 -12.38 -2.75
C ASP A 87 1.17 -11.79 -1.33
N GLY A 88 0.63 -10.60 -1.08
CA GLY A 88 0.50 -10.00 0.25
C GLY A 88 1.77 -9.35 0.76
N ASP A 89 2.71 -8.98 -0.12
CA ASP A 89 3.99 -8.36 0.25
C ASP A 89 3.92 -6.83 0.39
N GLY A 90 2.76 -6.24 0.08
CA GLY A 90 2.51 -4.80 0.14
C GLY A 90 2.81 -4.05 -1.16
N ILE A 91 3.14 -4.75 -2.24
CA ILE A 91 3.36 -4.23 -3.60
C ILE A 91 2.24 -4.75 -4.52
N PHE A 92 1.69 -3.88 -5.38
CA PHE A 92 0.64 -4.30 -6.32
C PHE A 92 1.28 -5.03 -7.51
N ASP A 93 1.09 -6.35 -7.60
CA ASP A 93 1.61 -7.19 -8.67
C ASP A 93 0.60 -7.44 -9.81
N ASP A 94 -0.70 -7.30 -9.55
CA ASP A 94 -1.77 -7.30 -10.55
C ASP A 94 -2.28 -5.87 -10.74
N VAL A 95 -1.76 -5.22 -11.78
CA VAL A 95 -1.99 -3.80 -12.05
C VAL A 95 -3.37 -3.57 -12.68
N ASN A 96 -3.89 -4.55 -13.40
CA ASN A 96 -5.16 -4.45 -14.11
C ASN A 96 -6.36 -4.98 -13.29
N GLY A 97 -6.09 -5.65 -12.17
CA GLY A 97 -7.02 -6.16 -11.17
C GLY A 97 -7.79 -7.42 -11.60
N ASN A 98 -7.27 -8.21 -12.55
CA ASN A 98 -7.96 -9.40 -13.08
C ASN A 98 -7.77 -10.68 -12.24
N GLY A 99 -7.05 -10.58 -11.12
CA GLY A 99 -6.66 -11.65 -10.22
C GLY A 99 -5.51 -12.51 -10.72
N ARG A 100 -4.68 -12.01 -11.65
CA ARG A 100 -3.53 -12.74 -12.21
C ARG A 100 -2.37 -11.80 -12.48
N ARG A 101 -1.17 -12.29 -12.15
CA ARG A 101 0.09 -11.75 -12.69
C ARG A 101 0.23 -12.19 -14.15
N ASP A 102 0.00 -11.28 -15.10
CA ASP A 102 0.13 -11.57 -16.52
C ASP A 102 0.76 -10.43 -17.33
N PHE A 103 1.01 -10.68 -18.62
CA PHE A 103 1.66 -9.70 -19.49
C PHE A 103 0.77 -8.48 -19.76
N ALA A 104 -0.53 -8.54 -19.46
CA ALA A 104 -1.42 -7.38 -19.59
C ALA A 104 -1.10 -6.33 -18.51
N ASP A 105 -0.61 -6.74 -17.34
CA ASP A 105 -0.09 -5.83 -16.31
C ASP A 105 1.10 -5.01 -16.83
N VAL A 106 2.04 -5.70 -17.47
CA VAL A 106 3.24 -5.10 -18.08
C VAL A 106 2.86 -4.16 -19.23
N VAL A 107 1.95 -4.57 -20.11
CA VAL A 107 1.50 -3.76 -21.26
C VAL A 107 0.77 -2.51 -20.80
N LEU A 108 -0.03 -2.61 -19.74
CA LEU A 108 -0.76 -1.48 -19.20
C LEU A 108 0.19 -0.42 -18.62
N TYR A 109 1.32 -0.84 -18.04
CA TYR A 109 2.42 0.04 -17.61
C TYR A 109 3.15 0.74 -18.77
N PHE A 110 3.51 0.02 -19.84
CA PHE A 110 4.24 0.63 -20.96
C PHE A 110 3.41 1.65 -21.76
N ASN A 111 2.11 1.40 -21.91
CA ASN A 111 1.19 2.35 -22.57
C ASN A 111 1.03 3.67 -21.79
N GLN A 112 1.56 3.71 -20.58
CA GLN A 112 1.45 4.78 -19.61
C GLN A 112 2.74 5.62 -19.47
N MET A 113 3.82 5.23 -20.13
CA MET A 113 5.09 5.98 -20.14
C MET A 113 5.05 7.37 -20.79
N THR A 114 3.90 7.85 -21.28
CA THR A 114 3.73 9.26 -21.65
C THR A 114 3.46 10.17 -20.45
N TRP A 115 2.99 9.62 -19.32
CA TRP A 115 2.67 10.38 -18.11
C TRP A 115 3.61 10.11 -16.92
N ILE A 116 4.34 8.98 -16.91
CA ILE A 116 5.46 8.80 -15.98
C ILE A 116 6.65 9.56 -16.57
N ALA A 117 6.97 10.72 -16.00
CA ALA A 117 8.22 11.39 -16.34
C ALA A 117 9.37 10.41 -16.05
N ALA A 118 10.37 10.35 -16.94
CA ALA A 118 11.41 9.32 -16.97
C ALA A 118 12.25 9.13 -15.68
N ASN A 119 11.97 9.88 -14.60
CA ASN A 119 12.72 9.89 -13.34
C ASN A 119 11.83 10.05 -12.08
N GLU A 120 10.53 9.73 -12.13
CA GLU A 120 9.71 9.72 -10.90
C GLU A 120 10.09 8.48 -10.04
N PRO A 121 10.42 8.65 -8.74
CA PRO A 121 10.68 7.55 -7.83
C PRO A 121 9.35 6.93 -7.36
N ASP A 122 8.73 6.11 -8.20
CA ASP A 122 7.55 5.34 -7.79
C ASP A 122 8.00 4.04 -7.12
N GLY A 123 7.93 4.00 -5.78
CA GLY A 123 8.17 2.80 -4.98
C GLY A 123 7.07 1.72 -5.10
N LEU A 124 6.14 1.89 -6.03
CA LEU A 124 5.04 0.96 -6.29
C LEU A 124 5.47 -0.23 -7.18
N PHE A 125 6.62 -0.13 -7.88
CA PHE A 125 7.07 -1.11 -8.88
C PHE A 125 8.59 -1.37 -8.84
N ASP A 126 9.16 -1.34 -7.64
CA ASP A 126 10.53 -1.74 -7.33
C ASP A 126 10.57 -3.23 -7.00
N CYS A 127 10.26 -4.08 -7.98
CA CYS A 127 10.19 -5.54 -7.83
C CYS A 127 11.52 -6.14 -7.35
N ASN A 128 12.64 -5.44 -7.58
CA ASN A 128 13.97 -5.85 -7.14
C ASN A 128 14.45 -5.20 -5.82
N GLY A 129 13.72 -4.25 -5.26
CA GLY A 129 13.99 -3.62 -3.95
C GLY A 129 15.15 -2.61 -3.92
N TYR A 130 15.59 -2.07 -5.06
CA TYR A 130 16.71 -1.10 -5.14
C TYR A 130 16.30 0.38 -5.09
N GLY A 131 15.02 0.66 -4.85
CA GLY A 131 14.48 2.01 -4.66
C GLY A 131 14.47 2.87 -5.93
N ARG A 132 14.52 2.23 -7.10
CA ARG A 132 14.45 2.88 -8.41
C ARG A 132 13.89 1.90 -9.44
N ILE A 133 13.12 2.41 -10.38
CA ILE A 133 12.62 1.62 -11.51
C ILE A 133 13.76 1.40 -12.52
N ASP A 134 14.09 0.15 -12.82
CA ASP A 134 15.04 -0.22 -13.86
C ASP A 134 14.62 -1.48 -14.65
N PHE A 135 15.44 -1.89 -15.62
CA PHE A 135 15.12 -3.05 -16.47
C PHE A 135 15.03 -4.36 -15.70
N ALA A 136 15.62 -4.46 -14.50
CA ALA A 136 15.50 -5.65 -13.68
C ALA A 136 14.13 -5.75 -12.99
N ASP A 137 13.29 -4.71 -13.04
CA ASP A 137 11.89 -4.75 -12.57
C ASP A 137 10.91 -5.27 -13.63
N VAL A 138 11.38 -5.48 -14.86
CA VAL A 138 10.56 -5.89 -16.02
C VAL A 138 10.71 -7.38 -16.35
N VAL A 139 11.54 -8.13 -15.62
CA VAL A 139 11.90 -9.53 -15.93
C VAL A 139 11.52 -10.50 -14.82
#